data_AF-A0A258N6V6-F1
#
_entry.id   AF-A0A258N6V6-F1
#
_cell.length_a   1.000
_cell.length_b   1.000
_cell.length_c   1.000
_cell.angle_alpha   90.00
_cell.angle_beta   90.00
_cell.angle_gamma   90.00
#
_symmetry.space_group_name_H-M   'P 1'
#
loop_
_entity.id
_entity.type
_entity.pdbx_description
1 polymer ?
#
loop_
_entity_poly.entity_id
_entity_poly.type
_entity_poly.pdbx_seq_one_letter_code
_entity_poly.pdbx_strand_id
1 'polypeptide(L)'
;MHSTTSSSSDSTVSLLPTADKSPQPYEVVRFNALKHGILSRYTVLSHENHADYESLVNSLMDEHLPAGATEQHLIEELASVIWRKRRVLQAEGATINKGLKESARSAKTIIPAAAPFEMGLSGEGTDIRNLMDLKPEDVTESQRTARHDLDATNKAAAILRKGGDRAYDRALRALMPDTREWWQSYVDEEEYPADATGLAAFISEHVTPFVYQQEKESRHHGAIVNQALGEGLQAYKLEKLSRYETHLDRKFERTLAMLIKLKDLRSPRAA
;
A
#
# COMPACT_ATOMS: atom_id res chain seq x y z
N MET A 1 -43.77 -41.64 -48.67
CA MET A 1 -44.80 -41.68 -47.61
C MET A 1 -44.18 -41.14 -46.33
N HIS A 2 -44.92 -40.25 -45.68
CA HIS A 2 -44.48 -39.35 -44.61
C HIS A 2 -44.34 -40.01 -43.24
N SER A 3 -43.30 -39.55 -42.52
CA SER A 3 -43.30 -39.10 -41.12
C SER A 3 -43.36 -40.10 -39.93
N THR A 4 -42.39 -39.86 -39.03
CA THR A 4 -42.48 -39.71 -37.55
C THR A 4 -42.86 -40.93 -36.71
N THR A 5 -41.90 -41.57 -36.00
CA THR A 5 -41.38 -41.30 -34.64
C THR A 5 -42.33 -41.62 -33.48
N SER A 6 -42.02 -42.74 -32.82
CA SER A 6 -42.20 -43.07 -31.38
C SER A 6 -41.64 -41.95 -30.48
N SER A 7 -41.87 -41.84 -29.17
CA SER A 7 -42.12 -42.81 -28.11
C SER A 7 -42.51 -42.02 -26.85
N SER A 8 -43.42 -42.57 -26.06
CA SER A 8 -43.68 -42.17 -24.67
C SER A 8 -42.65 -42.77 -23.71
N SER A 9 -42.81 -42.46 -22.41
CA SER A 9 -42.27 -43.14 -21.19
C SER A 9 -40.81 -42.81 -20.83
N ASP A 10 -40.37 -42.60 -19.58
CA ASP A 10 -40.97 -42.56 -18.24
C ASP A 10 -39.85 -42.09 -17.26
N SER A 11 -40.23 -41.47 -16.15
CA SER A 11 -39.58 -41.43 -14.82
C SER A 11 -38.05 -41.36 -14.67
N THR A 12 -37.53 -40.31 -14.00
CA THR A 12 -36.69 -40.47 -12.79
C THR A 12 -36.51 -39.17 -12.00
N VAL A 13 -36.71 -39.27 -10.68
CA VAL A 13 -36.40 -38.27 -9.66
C VAL A 13 -34.88 -38.10 -9.53
N SER A 14 -34.39 -36.86 -9.45
CA SER A 14 -33.02 -36.56 -8.99
C SER A 14 -33.07 -35.42 -7.97
N LEU A 15 -33.04 -35.80 -6.68
CA LEU A 15 -32.76 -34.93 -5.54
C LEU A 15 -31.29 -34.49 -5.62
N LEU A 16 -31.03 -33.24 -5.99
CA LEU A 16 -29.76 -32.57 -5.75
C LEU A 16 -29.84 -31.85 -4.39
N PRO A 17 -28.86 -32.01 -3.49
CA PRO A 17 -28.75 -31.15 -2.33
C PRO A 17 -28.28 -29.79 -2.83
N THR A 18 -29.15 -28.78 -2.76
CA THR A 18 -28.75 -27.39 -2.89
C THR A 18 -27.77 -27.10 -1.75
N ALA A 19 -26.49 -27.08 -2.09
CA ALA A 19 -25.46 -26.54 -1.22
C ALA A 19 -25.81 -25.06 -0.98
N ASP A 20 -26.43 -24.80 0.16
CA ASP A 20 -26.54 -23.47 0.75
C ASP A 20 -25.11 -22.94 0.94
N LYS A 21 -24.62 -22.21 -0.07
CA LYS A 21 -23.50 -21.30 0.13
C LYS A 21 -24.07 -20.11 0.86
N SER A 22 -24.27 -20.26 2.17
CA SER A 22 -24.41 -19.12 3.06
C SER A 22 -23.19 -18.22 2.82
N PRO A 23 -23.35 -16.95 2.46
CA PRO A 23 -22.25 -16.01 2.45
C PRO A 23 -21.89 -15.77 3.91
N GLN A 24 -21.03 -16.63 4.47
CA GLN A 24 -20.40 -16.34 5.75
C GLN A 24 -19.78 -14.96 5.59
N PRO A 25 -20.18 -13.96 6.40
CA PRO A 25 -19.66 -12.62 6.24
C PRO A 25 -18.14 -12.74 6.29
N TYR A 26 -17.44 -12.21 5.28
CA TYR A 26 -15.97 -12.13 5.26
C TYR A 26 -15.41 -11.62 6.61
N GLU A 27 -16.24 -10.88 7.33
CA GLU A 27 -16.05 -10.44 8.70
C GLU A 27 -15.77 -11.54 9.72
N VAL A 28 -16.37 -12.73 9.62
CA VAL A 28 -16.15 -13.87 10.53
C VAL A 28 -14.80 -14.54 10.24
N VAL A 29 -14.41 -14.62 8.96
CA VAL A 29 -13.17 -15.28 8.53
C VAL A 29 -11.93 -14.53 9.04
N ARG A 30 -11.94 -13.18 9.07
CA ARG A 30 -10.82 -12.39 9.61
C ARG A 30 -10.57 -12.61 11.11
N PHE A 31 -11.59 -12.97 11.88
CA PHE A 31 -11.42 -13.27 13.31
C PHE A 31 -10.91 -14.68 13.56
N ASN A 32 -11.08 -15.62 12.62
CA ASN A 32 -10.55 -16.98 12.75
C ASN A 32 -9.01 -16.97 12.75
N ALA A 33 -8.36 -16.17 11.89
CA ALA A 33 -6.91 -16.02 11.92
C ALA A 33 -6.38 -15.50 13.26
N LEU A 34 -7.14 -14.61 13.93
CA LEU A 34 -6.80 -14.07 15.25
C LEU A 34 -7.05 -15.08 16.38
N LYS A 35 -8.15 -15.84 16.30
CA LYS A 35 -8.51 -16.91 17.26
C LYS A 35 -7.56 -18.10 17.19
N HIS A 36 -7.07 -18.43 15.99
CA HIS A 36 -6.06 -19.45 15.75
C HIS A 36 -4.62 -18.89 15.78
N GLY A 37 -4.46 -17.58 16.00
CA GLY A 37 -3.19 -16.85 16.00
C GLY A 37 -2.84 -16.28 17.38
N ILE A 38 -3.06 -14.98 17.57
CA ILE A 38 -2.70 -14.23 18.78
C ILE A 38 -3.44 -14.76 20.02
N LEU A 39 -4.73 -15.08 19.88
CA LEU A 39 -5.57 -15.64 20.95
C LEU A 39 -5.63 -17.17 20.96
N SER A 40 -4.71 -17.81 20.24
CA SER A 40 -4.65 -19.27 20.21
C SER A 40 -4.42 -19.85 21.61
N ARG A 41 -5.06 -21.00 21.85
CA ARG A 41 -4.77 -21.82 23.04
C ARG A 41 -3.32 -22.30 23.04
N TYR A 42 -2.76 -22.54 21.86
CA TYR A 42 -1.38 -23.00 21.71
C TYR A 42 -0.41 -21.83 21.76
N THR A 43 0.61 -21.94 22.60
CA THR A 43 1.68 -20.92 22.69
C THR A 43 2.55 -20.92 21.44
N VAL A 44 2.83 -22.08 20.85
CA VAL A 44 3.52 -22.20 19.55
C VAL A 44 2.54 -22.81 18.54
N LEU A 45 2.43 -22.23 17.35
CA LEU A 45 1.55 -22.72 16.29
C LEU A 45 2.26 -23.75 15.41
N SER A 46 1.49 -24.51 14.63
CA SER A 46 2.01 -25.59 13.78
C SER A 46 3.03 -25.15 12.72
N HIS A 47 3.00 -23.88 12.30
CA HIS A 47 3.91 -23.31 11.30
C HIS A 47 5.07 -22.52 11.93
N GLU A 48 5.16 -22.51 13.26
CA GLU A 48 6.21 -21.83 13.98
C GLU A 48 7.29 -22.81 14.44
N ASN A 49 8.52 -22.32 14.52
CA ASN A 49 9.63 -23.13 14.97
C ASN A 49 9.59 -23.30 16.50
N HIS A 50 9.39 -24.54 16.94
CA HIS A 50 9.32 -24.88 18.36
C HIS A 50 10.69 -24.74 19.05
N ALA A 51 11.79 -25.01 18.34
CA ALA A 51 13.13 -24.88 18.89
C ALA A 51 13.48 -23.43 19.23
N ASP A 52 12.98 -22.46 18.45
CA ASP A 52 13.18 -21.03 18.72
C ASP A 52 12.41 -20.58 19.98
N TYR A 53 11.23 -21.18 20.23
CA TYR A 53 10.48 -20.94 21.45
C TYR A 53 11.17 -21.56 22.66
N GLU A 54 11.64 -22.81 22.56
CA GLU A 54 12.40 -23.47 23.61
C GLU A 54 13.70 -22.72 23.93
N SER A 55 14.40 -22.24 22.90
CA SER A 55 15.58 -21.39 23.09
C SER A 55 15.26 -20.10 23.84
N LEU A 56 14.12 -19.47 23.58
CA LEU A 56 13.65 -18.29 24.32
C LEU A 56 13.36 -18.64 25.79
N VAL A 57 12.65 -19.74 26.04
CA VAL A 57 12.37 -20.21 27.40
C VAL A 57 13.68 -20.46 28.15
N ASN A 58 14.60 -21.22 27.58
CA ASN A 58 15.88 -21.54 28.19
C ASN A 58 16.71 -20.28 28.48
N SER A 59 16.73 -19.32 27.55
CA SER A 59 17.41 -18.04 27.76
C SER A 59 16.84 -17.28 28.96
N LEU A 60 15.51 -17.25 29.11
CA LEU A 60 14.86 -16.58 30.26
C LEU A 60 15.05 -17.38 31.56
N MET A 61 15.10 -18.71 31.49
CA MET A 61 15.43 -19.56 32.65
C MET A 61 16.86 -19.29 33.14
N ASP A 62 17.82 -19.17 32.22
CA ASP A 62 19.22 -18.85 32.52
C ASP A 62 19.37 -17.42 33.05
N GLU A 63 18.63 -16.45 32.50
CA GLU A 63 18.61 -15.06 32.96
C GLU A 63 18.06 -14.95 34.38
N HIS A 64 16.98 -15.68 34.68
CA HIS A 64 16.25 -15.51 35.91
C HIS A 64 16.58 -16.54 37.00
N LEU A 65 17.26 -17.64 36.71
CA LEU A 65 17.69 -18.66 37.68
C LEU A 65 16.60 -19.00 38.72
N PRO A 66 15.44 -19.52 38.29
CA PRO A 66 14.30 -19.70 39.18
C PRO A 66 14.57 -20.70 40.31
N ALA A 67 14.06 -20.35 41.49
CA ALA A 67 14.14 -21.09 42.72
C ALA A 67 13.38 -22.43 42.74
N GLY A 68 12.30 -22.51 41.97
CA GLY A 68 11.32 -23.58 42.05
C GLY A 68 10.16 -23.40 41.06
N ALA A 69 9.20 -24.30 41.13
CA ALA A 69 8.15 -24.47 40.11
C ALA A 69 7.32 -23.20 39.83
N THR A 70 7.01 -22.39 40.86
CA THR A 70 6.23 -21.16 40.67
C THR A 70 7.00 -20.11 39.86
N GLU A 71 8.29 -19.94 40.13
CA GLU A 71 9.14 -19.01 39.37
C GLU A 71 9.38 -19.52 37.94
N GLN A 72 9.61 -20.83 37.78
CA GLN A 72 9.69 -21.47 36.46
C GLN A 72 8.41 -21.22 35.64
N HIS A 73 7.24 -21.42 36.23
CA HIS A 73 5.97 -21.18 35.56
C HIS A 73 5.80 -19.70 35.15
N LEU A 74 6.18 -18.75 36.00
CA LEU A 74 6.13 -17.32 35.64
C LEU A 74 7.07 -17.00 34.47
N ILE A 75 8.25 -17.62 34.42
CA ILE A 75 9.19 -17.46 33.30
C ILE A 75 8.63 -18.04 32.01
N GLU A 76 8.04 -19.23 32.04
CA GLU A 76 7.33 -19.81 30.90
C GLU A 76 6.18 -18.92 30.41
N GLU A 77 5.43 -18.33 31.34
CA GLU A 77 4.38 -17.37 31.00
C GLU A 77 4.95 -16.12 30.32
N LEU A 78 6.08 -15.57 30.79
CA LEU A 78 6.79 -14.46 30.14
C LEU A 78 7.20 -14.83 28.71
N ALA A 79 7.80 -16.00 28.51
CA ALA A 79 8.17 -16.51 27.20
C ALA A 79 6.93 -16.59 26.28
N SER A 80 5.82 -17.10 26.80
CA SER A 80 4.56 -17.20 26.04
C SER A 80 3.99 -15.83 25.63
N VAL A 81 4.16 -14.80 26.48
CA VAL A 81 3.70 -13.44 26.20
C VAL A 81 4.60 -12.80 25.14
N ILE A 82 5.92 -12.91 25.28
CA ILE A 82 6.89 -12.43 24.27
C ILE A 82 6.59 -13.08 22.92
N TRP A 83 6.34 -14.39 22.90
CA TRP A 83 6.05 -15.12 21.67
C TRP A 83 4.77 -14.62 20.98
N ARG A 84 3.70 -14.38 21.76
CA ARG A 84 2.47 -13.79 21.22
C ARG A 84 2.65 -12.35 20.75
N LYS A 85 3.46 -11.53 21.44
CA LYS A 85 3.79 -10.16 20.99
C LYS A 85 4.48 -10.17 19.63
N ARG A 86 5.39 -11.12 19.37
CA ARG A 86 6.01 -11.29 18.05
C ARG A 86 4.98 -11.47 16.93
N ARG A 87 3.92 -12.26 17.16
CA ARG A 87 2.82 -12.42 16.19
C ARG A 87 2.04 -11.13 15.95
N VAL A 88 1.81 -10.33 16.99
CA VAL A 88 1.11 -9.03 16.85
C VAL A 88 1.88 -8.14 15.89
N LEU A 89 3.19 -8.01 16.09
CA LEU A 89 4.08 -7.22 15.23
C LEU A 89 4.12 -7.75 13.79
N GLN A 90 4.20 -9.08 13.61
CA GLN A 90 4.16 -9.69 12.28
C GLN A 90 2.81 -9.45 11.58
N ALA A 91 1.69 -9.56 12.31
CA ALA A 91 0.36 -9.31 11.78
C ALA A 91 0.15 -7.84 11.40
N GLU A 92 0.70 -6.91 12.20
CA GLU A 92 0.71 -5.48 11.90
C GLU A 92 1.50 -5.22 10.62
N GLY A 93 2.74 -5.68 10.53
CA GLY A 93 3.57 -5.53 9.33
C GLY A 93 2.90 -6.13 8.08
N ALA A 94 2.29 -7.32 8.20
CA ALA A 94 1.54 -7.92 7.09
C ALA A 94 0.31 -7.09 6.70
N THR A 95 -0.39 -6.48 7.66
CA THR A 95 -1.54 -5.62 7.41
C THR A 95 -1.13 -4.34 6.70
N ILE A 96 -0.05 -3.69 7.15
CA ILE A 96 0.53 -2.50 6.52
C ILE A 96 0.98 -2.83 5.09
N ASN A 97 1.73 -3.91 4.88
CA ASN A 97 2.20 -4.31 3.55
C ASN A 97 1.03 -4.59 2.59
N LYS A 98 -0.05 -5.21 3.10
CA LYS A 98 -1.27 -5.42 2.31
C LYS A 98 -1.92 -4.09 1.93
N GLY A 99 -2.07 -3.17 2.88
CA GLY A 99 -2.64 -1.85 2.62
C GLY A 99 -1.80 -1.02 1.65
N LEU A 100 -0.47 -1.00 1.80
CA LEU A 100 0.45 -0.35 0.84
C LEU A 100 0.30 -0.92 -0.57
N LYS A 101 0.20 -2.24 -0.71
CA LYS A 101 -0.03 -2.90 -2.01
C LYS A 101 -1.38 -2.54 -2.62
N GLU A 102 -2.41 -2.35 -1.81
CA GLU A 102 -3.74 -1.90 -2.25
C GLU A 102 -3.69 -0.43 -2.69
N SER A 103 -3.09 0.44 -1.89
CA SER A 103 -2.92 1.87 -2.18
C SER A 103 -2.12 2.10 -3.47
N ALA A 104 -1.01 1.39 -3.68
CA ALA A 104 -0.18 1.55 -4.88
C ALA A 104 -0.94 1.31 -6.21
N ARG A 105 -2.08 0.62 -6.19
CA ARG A 105 -2.92 0.36 -7.38
C ARG A 105 -3.94 1.47 -7.66
N SER A 106 -4.08 2.44 -6.76
CA SER A 106 -5.15 3.44 -6.78
C SER A 106 -4.63 4.86 -6.97
N ALA A 107 -3.78 5.08 -7.98
CA ALA A 107 -3.25 6.39 -8.34
C ALA A 107 -4.36 7.44 -8.54
N LYS A 108 -5.45 7.05 -9.19
CA LYS A 108 -6.62 7.91 -9.48
C LYS A 108 -7.34 8.44 -8.24
N THR A 109 -7.18 7.81 -7.07
CA THR A 109 -7.78 8.29 -5.81
C THR A 109 -6.77 9.02 -4.95
N ILE A 110 -5.54 8.49 -4.88
CA ILE A 110 -4.48 8.99 -4.00
C ILE A 110 -3.92 10.32 -4.49
N ILE A 111 -3.65 10.46 -5.78
CA ILE A 111 -2.99 11.65 -6.33
C ILE A 111 -3.85 12.91 -6.15
N PRO A 112 -5.16 12.91 -6.47
CA PRO A 112 -6.03 14.05 -6.14
C PRO A 112 -6.16 14.28 -4.63
N ALA A 113 -6.21 13.22 -3.82
CA ALA A 113 -6.34 13.34 -2.37
C ALA A 113 -5.10 13.95 -1.70
N ALA A 114 -3.92 13.78 -2.30
CA ALA A 114 -2.66 14.33 -1.80
C ALA A 114 -2.60 15.87 -1.82
N ALA A 115 -3.34 16.50 -2.73
CA ALA A 115 -3.47 17.96 -2.81
C ALA A 115 -4.91 18.33 -3.23
N PRO A 116 -5.86 18.29 -2.29
CA PRO A 116 -7.30 18.31 -2.59
C PRO A 116 -7.82 19.61 -3.21
N PHE A 117 -7.05 20.70 -3.11
CA PHE A 117 -7.40 22.00 -3.69
C PHE A 117 -6.67 22.28 -5.02
N GLU A 118 -5.81 21.37 -5.47
CA GLU A 118 -5.09 21.47 -6.74
C GLU A 118 -5.90 20.77 -7.84
N MET A 119 -6.52 21.56 -8.70
CA MET A 119 -7.33 21.04 -9.81
C MET A 119 -6.44 20.39 -10.87
N GLY A 120 -6.92 19.31 -11.49
CA GLY A 120 -6.25 18.67 -12.63
C GLY A 120 -5.20 17.62 -12.27
N LEU A 121 -5.04 17.30 -10.98
CA LEU A 121 -4.36 16.08 -10.56
C LEU A 121 -5.29 14.89 -10.80
N SER A 122 -5.04 14.10 -11.84
CA SER A 122 -5.90 12.95 -12.18
C SER A 122 -5.30 11.62 -11.70
N GLY A 123 -3.98 11.53 -11.64
CA GLY A 123 -3.26 10.28 -11.41
C GLY A 123 -3.46 9.24 -12.52
N GLU A 124 -3.96 9.65 -13.68
CA GLU A 124 -4.09 8.79 -14.85
C GLU A 124 -2.73 8.52 -15.49
N GLY A 125 -2.44 7.25 -15.76
CA GLY A 125 -1.14 6.82 -16.30
C GLY A 125 0.00 6.77 -15.27
N THR A 126 -0.21 7.29 -14.06
CA THR A 126 0.82 7.32 -13.01
C THR A 126 0.81 6.04 -12.19
N ASP A 127 1.96 5.38 -12.08
CA ASP A 127 2.17 4.26 -11.16
C ASP A 127 2.84 4.78 -9.89
N ILE A 128 2.13 4.69 -8.75
CA ILE A 128 2.66 5.13 -7.45
C ILE A 128 3.97 4.44 -7.11
N ARG A 129 4.18 3.19 -7.53
CA ARG A 129 5.42 2.44 -7.26
C ARG A 129 6.63 3.15 -7.84
N ASN A 130 6.51 3.65 -9.07
CA ASN A 130 7.57 4.41 -9.71
C ASN A 130 7.88 5.68 -8.93
N LEU A 131 6.86 6.37 -8.40
CA LEU A 131 7.08 7.54 -7.55
C LEU A 131 7.80 7.15 -6.25
N MET A 132 7.41 6.07 -5.59
CA MET A 132 8.03 5.66 -4.33
C MET A 132 9.49 5.20 -4.50
N ASP A 133 9.85 4.70 -5.68
CA ASP A 133 11.20 4.22 -5.98
C ASP A 133 12.19 5.34 -6.39
N LEU A 134 11.70 6.57 -6.65
CA LEU A 134 12.55 7.70 -7.01
C LEU A 134 13.43 8.12 -5.84
N LYS A 135 14.71 8.38 -6.13
CA LYS A 135 15.63 8.96 -5.14
C LYS A 135 15.44 10.48 -5.06
N PRO A 136 15.84 11.12 -3.95
CA PRO A 136 15.74 12.57 -3.81
C PRO A 136 16.36 13.35 -4.98
N GLU A 137 17.51 12.90 -5.49
CA GLU A 137 18.14 13.47 -6.68
C GLU A 137 17.23 13.41 -7.92
N ASP A 138 16.66 12.24 -8.21
CA ASP A 138 15.79 12.00 -9.36
C ASP A 138 14.49 12.83 -9.27
N VAL A 139 13.96 13.00 -8.06
CA VAL A 139 12.79 13.86 -7.81
C VAL A 139 13.12 15.31 -8.14
N THR A 140 14.27 15.81 -7.68
CA THR A 140 14.66 17.20 -7.96
C THR A 140 14.94 17.43 -9.44
N GLU A 141 15.49 16.44 -10.15
CA GLU A 141 15.69 16.51 -11.60
C GLU A 141 14.36 16.49 -12.34
N SER A 142 13.45 15.56 -12.00
CA SER A 142 12.09 15.49 -12.54
C SER A 142 11.34 16.83 -12.39
N GLN A 143 11.43 17.45 -11.21
CA GLN A 143 10.81 18.75 -10.95
C GLN A 143 11.37 19.86 -11.84
N ARG A 144 12.70 19.89 -12.03
CA ARG A 144 13.34 20.87 -12.93
C ARG A 144 12.94 20.64 -14.37
N THR A 145 12.94 19.40 -14.84
CA THR A 145 12.58 19.05 -16.21
C THR A 145 11.13 19.37 -16.51
N ALA A 146 10.19 18.96 -15.65
CA ALA A 146 8.77 19.28 -15.81
C ALA A 146 8.52 20.79 -15.79
N ARG A 147 9.24 21.53 -14.92
CA ARG A 147 9.15 22.99 -14.89
C ARG A 147 9.67 23.64 -16.17
N HIS A 148 10.81 23.16 -16.66
CA HIS A 148 11.43 23.67 -17.88
C HIS A 148 10.52 23.42 -19.10
N ASP A 149 9.88 22.25 -19.18
CA ASP A 149 8.94 21.93 -20.26
C ASP A 149 7.67 22.79 -20.22
N LEU A 150 7.14 23.05 -19.01
CA LEU A 150 6.03 23.99 -18.82
C LEU A 150 6.39 25.40 -19.31
N ASP A 151 7.57 25.91 -18.91
CA ASP A 151 8.03 27.24 -19.30
C ASP A 151 8.31 27.32 -20.82
N ALA A 152 8.89 26.27 -21.41
CA ALA A 152 9.12 26.13 -22.84
C ALA A 152 7.82 26.13 -23.65
N THR A 153 6.83 25.36 -23.20
CA THR A 153 5.49 25.27 -23.81
C THR A 153 4.76 26.61 -23.74
N ASN A 154 4.78 27.27 -22.58
CA ASN A 154 4.18 28.60 -22.41
C ASN A 154 4.85 29.65 -23.32
N LYS A 155 6.17 29.58 -23.48
CA LYS A 155 6.93 30.45 -24.38
C LYS A 155 6.55 30.19 -25.85
N ALA A 156 6.45 28.93 -26.27
CA ALA A 156 6.02 28.58 -27.62
C ALA A 156 4.61 29.08 -27.92
N ALA A 157 3.66 28.86 -27.00
CA ALA A 157 2.29 29.36 -27.11
C ALA A 157 2.24 30.90 -27.20
N ALA A 158 3.07 31.61 -26.43
CA ALA A 158 3.16 33.08 -26.51
C ALA A 158 3.74 33.57 -27.84
N ILE A 159 4.73 32.88 -28.40
CA ILE A 159 5.30 33.19 -29.73
C ILE A 159 4.22 33.05 -30.81
N LEU A 160 3.45 31.96 -30.78
CA LEU A 160 2.37 31.71 -31.75
C LEU A 160 1.26 32.75 -31.64
N ARG A 161 0.84 33.09 -30.41
CA ARG A 161 -0.17 34.13 -30.18
C ARG A 161 0.24 35.51 -30.69
N LYS A 162 1.53 35.86 -30.56
CA LYS A 162 2.06 37.13 -31.08
C LYS A 162 2.13 37.14 -32.61
N GLY A 163 2.26 35.98 -33.24
CA GLY A 163 2.35 35.83 -34.68
C GLY A 163 3.63 36.42 -35.31
N GLY A 164 3.54 36.72 -36.60
CA GLY A 164 4.62 37.27 -37.42
C GLY A 164 5.39 36.22 -38.22
N ASP A 165 6.28 36.71 -39.08
CA ASP A 165 7.09 35.86 -39.96
C ASP A 165 7.93 34.88 -39.14
N ARG A 166 7.94 33.61 -39.56
CA ARG A 166 8.64 32.51 -38.87
C ARG A 166 8.16 32.26 -37.43
N ALA A 167 6.94 32.63 -37.07
CA ALA A 167 6.36 32.30 -35.76
C ALA A 167 6.37 30.79 -35.50
N TYR A 168 6.04 29.99 -36.52
CA TYR A 168 6.11 28.53 -36.49
C TYR A 168 7.51 28.03 -36.10
N ASP A 169 8.55 28.36 -36.87
CA ASP A 169 9.92 27.88 -36.61
C ASP A 169 10.48 28.32 -35.26
N ARG A 170 10.10 29.51 -34.78
CA ARG A 170 10.54 30.03 -33.48
C ARG A 170 9.83 29.34 -32.33
N ALA A 171 8.54 29.07 -32.46
CA ALA A 171 7.77 28.34 -31.46
C ALA A 171 8.25 26.88 -31.37
N LEU A 172 8.44 26.23 -32.51
CA LEU A 172 8.95 24.86 -32.57
C LEU A 172 10.34 24.77 -31.92
N ARG A 173 11.25 25.72 -32.19
CA ARG A 173 12.58 25.76 -31.52
C ARG A 173 12.53 26.03 -30.02
N ALA A 174 11.44 26.61 -29.50
CA ALA A 174 11.29 26.87 -28.09
C ALA A 174 10.82 25.64 -27.30
N LEU A 175 10.15 24.68 -27.95
CA LEU A 175 9.70 23.44 -27.34
C LEU A 175 10.86 22.50 -27.02
N MET A 176 10.65 21.64 -26.00
CA MET A 176 11.57 20.57 -25.65
C MET A 176 11.71 19.54 -26.79
N PRO A 177 12.85 18.84 -26.91
CA PRO A 177 13.08 17.83 -27.94
C PRO A 177 11.94 16.81 -28.04
N ASP A 178 11.56 16.20 -26.92
CA ASP A 178 10.51 15.17 -26.86
C ASP A 178 9.16 15.71 -27.36
N THR A 179 8.81 16.93 -26.97
CA THR A 179 7.57 17.60 -27.42
C THR A 179 7.59 17.90 -28.92
N ARG A 180 8.76 18.15 -29.51
CA ARG A 180 8.90 18.32 -30.98
C ARG A 180 8.76 16.99 -31.71
N GLU A 181 9.32 15.91 -31.16
CA GLU A 181 9.15 14.57 -31.72
C GLU A 181 7.67 14.15 -31.68
N TRP A 182 6.98 14.46 -30.57
CA TRP A 182 5.54 14.24 -30.46
C TRP A 182 4.75 15.08 -31.48
N TRP A 183 5.10 16.35 -31.68
CA TRP A 183 4.49 17.15 -32.74
C TRP A 183 4.71 16.54 -34.13
N GLN A 184 5.92 16.04 -34.41
CA GLN A 184 6.25 15.48 -35.72
C GLN A 184 5.40 14.24 -36.04
N SER A 185 5.10 13.38 -35.06
CA SER A 185 4.25 12.20 -35.31
C SER A 185 2.84 12.59 -35.78
N TYR A 186 2.26 13.64 -35.20
CA TYR A 186 0.94 14.14 -35.59
C TYR A 186 0.94 14.80 -36.97
N VAL A 187 2.04 15.45 -37.35
CA VAL A 187 2.21 16.01 -38.70
C VAL A 187 2.35 14.90 -39.74
N ASP A 188 3.12 13.87 -39.43
CA ASP A 188 3.35 12.72 -40.31
C ASP A 188 2.06 11.92 -40.55
N GLU A 189 1.16 11.88 -39.56
CA GLU A 189 -0.17 11.26 -39.63
C GLU A 189 -1.24 12.17 -40.27
N GLU A 190 -0.86 13.35 -40.76
CA GLU A 190 -1.75 14.37 -41.36
C GLU A 190 -2.88 14.86 -40.42
N GLU A 191 -2.76 14.68 -39.11
CA GLU A 191 -3.75 15.13 -38.12
C GLU A 191 -3.74 16.65 -37.93
N TYR A 192 -2.57 17.28 -38.10
CA TYR A 192 -2.42 18.73 -38.08
C TYR A 192 -1.60 19.25 -39.26
N PRO A 193 -1.93 20.44 -39.81
CA PRO A 193 -1.08 21.10 -40.79
C PRO A 193 0.23 21.55 -40.15
N ALA A 194 1.34 21.40 -40.87
CA ALA A 194 2.68 21.84 -40.46
C ALA A 194 2.85 23.38 -40.52
N ASP A 195 1.96 24.11 -39.87
CA ASP A 195 1.95 25.57 -39.83
C ASP A 195 1.74 26.12 -38.41
N ALA A 196 1.75 27.45 -38.28
CA ALA A 196 1.59 28.12 -36.99
C ALA A 196 0.21 27.87 -36.34
N THR A 197 -0.82 27.60 -37.14
CA THR A 197 -2.18 27.37 -36.65
C THR A 197 -2.31 25.95 -36.12
N GLY A 198 -1.83 24.95 -36.87
CA GLY A 198 -1.80 23.55 -36.46
C GLY A 198 -0.97 23.35 -35.19
N LEU A 199 0.23 23.94 -35.14
CA LEU A 199 1.06 23.86 -33.93
C LEU A 199 0.41 24.53 -32.72
N ALA A 200 -0.33 25.63 -32.91
CA ALA A 200 -1.05 26.28 -31.81
C ALA A 200 -2.20 25.41 -31.28
N ALA A 201 -2.94 24.74 -32.17
CA ALA A 201 -4.01 23.82 -31.80
C ALA A 201 -3.44 22.62 -31.02
N PHE A 202 -2.40 21.96 -31.55
CA PHE A 202 -1.73 20.84 -30.87
C PHE A 202 -1.19 21.22 -29.48
N ILE A 203 -0.53 22.37 -29.35
CA ILE A 203 -0.04 22.84 -28.04
C ILE A 203 -1.20 23.05 -27.08
N SER A 204 -2.33 23.60 -27.53
CA SER A 204 -3.47 23.87 -26.66
C SER A 204 -4.23 22.60 -26.26
N GLU A 205 -4.40 21.67 -27.19
CA GLU A 205 -5.24 20.47 -27.02
C GLU A 205 -4.51 19.32 -26.33
N HIS A 206 -3.20 19.20 -26.54
CA HIS A 206 -2.41 18.05 -26.08
C HIS A 206 -1.28 18.43 -25.12
N VAL A 207 -0.38 19.31 -25.57
CA VAL A 207 0.86 19.60 -24.82
C VAL A 207 0.55 20.33 -23.52
N THR A 208 -0.26 21.39 -23.57
CA THR A 208 -0.57 22.23 -22.42
C THR A 208 -1.21 21.40 -21.29
N PRO A 209 -2.29 20.62 -21.51
CA PRO A 209 -2.82 19.75 -20.46
C PRO A 209 -1.76 18.81 -19.87
N PHE A 210 -0.94 18.19 -20.71
CA PHE A 210 0.08 17.23 -20.31
C PHE A 210 1.18 17.87 -19.43
N VAL A 211 1.81 18.95 -19.88
CA VAL A 211 2.93 19.58 -19.13
C VAL A 211 2.46 20.24 -17.83
N TYR A 212 1.24 20.77 -17.81
CA TYR A 212 0.64 21.30 -16.59
C TYR A 212 0.34 20.19 -15.58
N GLN A 213 -0.17 19.04 -16.02
CA GLN A 213 -0.39 17.90 -15.15
C GLN A 213 0.94 17.34 -14.62
N GLN A 214 1.92 17.16 -15.50
CA GLN A 214 3.24 16.63 -15.14
C GLN A 214 3.97 17.53 -14.13
N GLU A 215 3.96 18.86 -14.33
CA GLU A 215 4.57 19.80 -13.38
C GLU A 215 3.89 19.75 -12.02
N LYS A 216 2.55 19.70 -11.98
CA LYS A 216 1.79 19.58 -10.73
C LYS A 216 2.12 18.28 -10.02
N GLU A 217 2.06 17.14 -10.69
CA GLU A 217 2.35 15.83 -10.08
C GLU A 217 3.79 15.78 -9.56
N SER A 218 4.77 16.28 -10.33
CA SER A 218 6.18 16.32 -9.90
C SER A 218 6.40 17.25 -8.70
N ARG A 219 5.77 18.43 -8.69
CA ARG A 219 5.79 19.36 -7.54
C ARG A 219 5.14 18.75 -6.29
N HIS A 220 4.09 17.94 -6.46
CA HIS A 220 3.37 17.29 -5.37
C HIS A 220 3.88 15.89 -5.02
N HIS A 221 4.98 15.44 -5.62
CA HIS A 221 5.57 14.11 -5.39
C HIS A 221 5.58 13.71 -3.90
N GLY A 222 6.14 14.56 -3.02
CA GLY A 222 6.24 14.24 -1.59
C GLY A 222 4.87 14.10 -0.90
N ALA A 223 3.89 14.93 -1.30
CA ALA A 223 2.53 14.81 -0.79
C ALA A 223 1.86 13.52 -1.25
N ILE A 224 2.07 13.14 -2.52
CA ILE A 224 1.53 11.90 -3.10
C ILE A 224 2.10 10.67 -2.39
N VAL A 225 3.42 10.64 -2.15
CA VAL A 225 4.08 9.56 -1.41
C VAL A 225 3.52 9.46 0.01
N ASN A 226 3.42 10.59 0.72
CA ASN A 226 2.88 10.61 2.08
C ASN A 226 1.41 10.17 2.13
N GLN A 227 0.59 10.59 1.17
CA GLN A 227 -0.80 10.17 1.06
C GLN A 227 -0.91 8.66 0.82
N ALA A 228 -0.10 8.11 -0.11
CA ALA A 228 -0.07 6.68 -0.39
C ALA A 228 0.32 5.85 0.84
N LEU A 229 1.36 6.29 1.57
CA LEU A 229 1.78 5.66 2.82
C LEU A 229 0.69 5.73 3.90
N GLY A 230 0.06 6.90 4.07
CA GLY A 230 -0.99 7.12 5.04
C GLY A 230 -2.22 6.26 4.80
N GLU A 231 -2.71 6.20 3.56
CA GLU A 231 -3.83 5.34 3.19
C GLU A 231 -3.48 3.85 3.34
N GLY A 232 -2.23 3.47 3.08
CA GLY A 232 -1.76 2.10 3.21
C GLY A 232 -1.70 1.57 4.64
N LEU A 233 -1.56 2.45 5.64
CA LEU A 233 -1.56 2.05 7.06
C LEU A 233 -2.91 1.48 7.53
N GLN A 234 -4.03 1.95 6.94
CA GLN A 234 -5.38 1.47 7.25
C GLN A 234 -5.65 1.36 8.76
N ALA A 235 -5.49 2.46 9.51
CA ALA A 235 -5.48 2.49 10.98
C ALA A 235 -6.62 1.72 11.67
N TYR A 236 -7.83 1.72 11.09
CA TYR A 236 -8.98 0.97 11.59
C TYR A 236 -8.75 -0.56 11.66
N LYS A 237 -7.88 -1.12 10.81
CA LYS A 237 -7.48 -2.54 10.86
C LYS A 237 -6.47 -2.80 11.97
N LEU A 238 -5.60 -1.82 12.27
CA LEU A 238 -4.56 -1.92 13.29
C LEU A 238 -5.08 -1.74 14.72
N GLU A 239 -6.21 -1.05 14.90
CA GLU A 239 -6.80 -0.80 16.22
C GLU A 239 -7.00 -2.09 17.04
N LYS A 240 -7.44 -3.17 16.38
CA LYS A 240 -7.60 -4.47 17.05
C LYS A 240 -6.27 -5.05 17.54
N LEU A 241 -5.21 -4.92 16.75
CA LEU A 241 -3.88 -5.41 17.10
C LEU A 241 -3.30 -4.61 18.27
N SER A 242 -3.45 -3.28 18.27
CA SER A 242 -3.03 -2.40 19.36
C SER A 242 -3.69 -2.74 20.71
N ARG A 243 -4.99 -3.10 20.70
CA ARG A 243 -5.68 -3.57 21.91
C ARG A 243 -5.06 -4.86 22.47
N TYR A 244 -4.64 -5.78 21.60
CA TYR A 244 -3.98 -7.01 22.04
C TYR A 244 -2.56 -6.77 22.54
N GLU A 245 -1.81 -5.90 21.87
CA GLU A 245 -0.49 -5.46 22.34
C GLU A 245 -0.58 -4.90 23.75
N THR A 246 -1.49 -3.95 23.99
CA THR A 246 -1.74 -3.36 25.31
C THR A 246 -2.08 -4.43 26.36
N HIS A 247 -2.89 -5.43 26.00
CA HIS A 247 -3.24 -6.52 26.92
C HIS A 247 -2.02 -7.40 27.25
N LEU A 248 -1.21 -7.74 26.23
CA LEU A 248 -0.01 -8.54 26.39
C LEU A 248 1.05 -7.80 27.21
N ASP A 249 1.21 -6.49 27.03
CA ASP A 249 2.12 -5.64 27.82
C ASP A 249 1.75 -5.64 29.29
N ARG A 250 0.49 -5.38 29.59
CA ARG A 250 -0.01 -5.44 30.98
C ARG A 250 0.11 -6.84 31.58
N LYS A 251 0.03 -7.90 30.78
CA LYS A 251 0.27 -9.27 31.26
C LYS A 251 1.76 -9.47 31.52
N PHE A 252 2.62 -9.07 30.60
CA PHE A 252 4.08 -9.14 30.73
C PHE A 252 4.57 -8.44 32.00
N GLU A 253 4.21 -7.17 32.19
CA GLU A 253 4.61 -6.36 33.34
C GLU A 253 4.17 -6.98 34.67
N ARG A 254 2.92 -7.45 34.76
CA ARG A 254 2.41 -8.09 35.98
C ARG A 254 3.13 -9.40 36.29
N THR A 255 3.38 -10.23 35.28
CA THR A 255 4.11 -11.49 35.46
C THR A 255 5.54 -11.22 35.90
N LEU A 256 6.22 -10.27 35.26
CA LEU A 256 7.60 -9.89 35.60
C LEU A 256 7.69 -9.30 37.02
N ALA A 257 6.77 -8.38 37.37
CA ALA A 257 6.72 -7.80 38.70
C ALA A 257 6.48 -8.87 39.79
N MET A 258 5.63 -9.86 39.51
CA MET A 258 5.41 -10.98 40.43
C MET A 258 6.67 -11.84 40.59
N LEU A 259 7.36 -12.13 39.48
CA LEU A 259 8.62 -12.88 39.51
C LEU A 259 9.69 -12.17 40.35
N ILE A 260 9.88 -10.86 40.13
CA ILE A 260 10.81 -10.04 40.90
C ILE A 260 10.43 -10.04 42.39
N LYS A 261 9.15 -9.83 42.70
CA LYS A 261 8.66 -9.83 44.09
C LYS A 261 8.93 -11.16 44.82
N LEU A 262 8.75 -12.30 44.15
CA LEU A 262 9.05 -13.61 44.75
C LEU A 262 10.55 -13.76 45.06
N LYS A 263 11.41 -13.30 44.15
CA LYS A 263 12.86 -13.30 44.36
C LYS A 263 13.29 -12.38 45.49
N ASP A 264 12.69 -11.19 45.60
CA ASP A 264 12.97 -10.24 46.68
C ASP A 264 12.58 -10.80 48.04
N LEU A 265 11.42 -11.45 48.14
CA LEU A 265 10.96 -12.12 49.37
C LEU A 265 11.88 -13.28 49.79
N ARG A 266 12.58 -13.88 48.82
CA ARG A 266 13.52 -14.97 49.07
C ARG A 266 14.93 -14.48 49.40
N SER A 267 15.33 -13.32 48.89
CA SER A 267 16.62 -12.73 49.25
C SER A 267 16.60 -12.44 50.75
N PRO A 268 17.55 -12.97 51.54
CA PRO A 268 17.64 -12.59 52.94
C PRO A 268 17.84 -11.07 52.96
N ARG A 269 16.90 -10.34 53.59
CA ARG A 269 17.06 -8.91 53.85
C ARG A 269 18.47 -8.74 54.42
N ALA A 270 19.34 -8.06 53.70
CA ALA A 270 20.67 -7.71 54.19
C ALA A 270 20.46 -6.96 55.51
N ALA A 271 20.73 -7.65 56.61
CA ALA A 271 20.73 -7.13 57.98
C ALA A 271 22.14 -6.68 58.32
#